data_AF-A0A182VJ50-F1
#
_entry.id   AF-A0A182VJ50-F1
#
_cell.length_a   1.000
_cell.length_b   1.000
_cell.length_c   1.000
_cell.angle_alpha   90.00
_cell.angle_beta   90.00
_cell.angle_gamma   90.00
#
_symmetry.space_group_name_H-M   'P 1'
#
loop_
_entity.id
_entity.type
_entity.pdbx_description
1 polymer ?
#
loop_
_entity_poly.entity_id
_entity_poly.type
_entity_poly.pdbx_seq_one_letter_code
_entity_poly.pdbx_strand_id
1 'polypeptide(L)'
;MIARQSGRYSPSRQLLALLALAVVSLAPAAARAASLDASYDPCYDEDRPRRCLPDFVNAAFGMPVVASSTCGQRGLDRLCDVQQPVQRPRCLPCDDGNPRKRYPPTALTDVNNSNNVTCWRSEPLRSPASINDPPDNVTLTLSLGKKYELTYISLTFCPGTVKPDSIAIYKSADHGKSWQPFQFYSSQCRRVYGRPNRATITRANEQEARCTDAHRHGLAEAPTVSRIAFSTLEGRPSAPDFDSSPVLQDWVTATDVRIVFHRHQMPPDDTFEDPWYLLHSSAQVPGSGAFRRQPRDLATDWPERAGSTTPDYQSEEAAPPPSATRSQSNPAEQPASSIKPPAEVLGNHGRARQPPHHHYAVSDFAVGGRCKCNGHAFRCVPAGPDGEVSCDCKHNTAGRDCERCKPFHFDRPWGRANARDANECKAAGVWKVCPIQRPGLLAAFCPGTIAPKSQ
;
A
#
# COMPACT_ATOMS: atom_id res chain seq x y z
N MET A 1 -50.67 21.55 76.65
CA MET A 1 -51.26 22.91 76.67
C MET A 1 -50.23 23.91 76.16
N ILE A 2 -50.64 24.97 75.45
CA ILE A 2 -49.85 26.18 75.09
C ILE A 2 -48.61 25.89 74.18
N ALA A 3 -48.49 26.26 72.91
CA ALA A 3 -48.90 27.41 72.07
C ALA A 3 -47.83 28.51 71.85
N ARG A 4 -47.39 28.60 70.58
CA ARG A 4 -47.00 29.79 69.78
C ARG A 4 -45.88 30.79 70.24
N GLN A 5 -44.84 30.78 69.39
CA GLN A 5 -44.34 31.90 68.55
C GLN A 5 -43.48 33.07 69.09
N SER A 6 -42.40 33.28 68.31
CA SER A 6 -41.82 34.56 67.81
C SER A 6 -40.83 35.35 68.69
N GLY A 7 -39.71 35.78 68.08
CA GLY A 7 -38.74 36.69 68.71
C GLY A 7 -37.32 36.74 68.09
N ARG A 8 -37.19 37.24 66.86
CA ARG A 8 -36.01 37.86 66.19
C ARG A 8 -34.60 37.73 66.82
N TYR A 9 -33.58 37.41 66.01
CA TYR A 9 -32.35 38.22 65.89
C TYR A 9 -31.66 37.96 64.53
N SER A 10 -30.98 38.97 63.98
CA SER A 10 -30.35 38.94 62.64
C SER A 10 -28.83 39.14 62.72
N PRO A 11 -28.02 38.39 61.95
CA PRO A 11 -26.62 38.73 61.69
C PRO A 11 -26.41 39.33 60.30
N SER A 12 -26.05 40.61 60.32
CA SER A 12 -25.07 41.31 59.45
C SER A 12 -24.73 40.75 58.04
N ARG A 13 -25.00 41.58 57.03
CA ARG A 13 -24.60 41.44 55.60
C ARG A 13 -23.09 41.39 55.30
N GLN A 14 -22.20 41.26 56.28
CA GLN A 14 -20.75 41.38 56.07
C GLN A 14 -20.02 40.06 55.74
N LEU A 15 -20.63 38.90 55.98
CA LEU A 15 -19.94 37.60 55.80
C LEU A 15 -19.94 37.07 54.34
N LEU A 16 -20.81 37.60 53.47
CA LEU A 16 -20.93 37.17 52.06
C LEU A 16 -19.88 37.81 51.13
N ALA A 17 -19.24 38.91 51.52
CA ALA A 17 -18.27 39.62 50.68
C ALA A 17 -16.88 38.95 50.65
N LEU A 18 -16.49 38.22 51.70
CA LEU A 18 -15.15 37.63 51.82
C LEU A 18 -15.02 36.24 51.16
N LEU A 19 -16.14 35.52 50.97
CA LEU A 19 -16.14 34.25 50.23
C LEU A 19 -16.15 34.44 48.70
N ALA A 20 -16.55 35.62 48.20
CA ALA A 20 -16.55 35.94 46.77
C ALA A 20 -15.15 36.28 46.21
N LEU A 21 -14.19 36.63 47.07
CA LEU A 21 -12.81 37.02 46.69
C LEU A 21 -11.79 35.87 46.75
N ALA A 22 -12.18 34.68 47.22
CA ALA A 22 -11.31 33.52 47.35
C ALA A 22 -11.52 32.44 46.27
N VAL A 23 -12.28 32.73 45.20
CA VAL A 23 -12.61 31.77 44.13
C VAL A 23 -11.94 32.14 42.78
N VAL A 24 -11.20 33.24 42.71
CA VAL A 24 -10.58 33.77 41.46
C VAL A 24 -9.05 33.68 41.48
N SER A 25 -8.47 32.50 41.74
CA SER A 25 -7.01 32.28 41.56
C SER A 25 -6.55 30.82 41.41
N LEU A 26 -7.43 29.86 41.10
CA LEU A 26 -7.06 28.47 40.80
C LEU A 26 -7.53 28.01 39.41
N ALA A 27 -7.10 28.76 38.39
CA ALA A 27 -6.99 28.18 37.04
C ALA A 27 -5.93 27.05 37.09
N PRO A 28 -6.19 25.85 36.54
CA PRO A 28 -5.24 24.76 36.62
C PRO A 28 -3.97 25.12 35.83
N ALA A 29 -2.79 24.85 36.40
CA ALA A 29 -1.51 25.07 35.73
C ALA A 29 -1.42 24.34 34.37
N ALA A 30 -2.17 23.25 34.20
CA ALA A 30 -2.35 22.55 32.92
C ALA A 30 -2.87 23.45 31.78
N ALA A 31 -3.73 24.44 32.06
CA ALA A 31 -4.24 25.35 31.04
C ALA A 31 -3.20 26.39 30.59
N ARG A 32 -2.19 26.69 31.43
CA ARG A 32 -1.06 27.58 31.08
C ARG A 32 0.05 26.87 30.29
N ALA A 33 0.12 25.55 30.36
CA ALA A 33 1.05 24.76 29.54
C ALA A 33 0.63 24.71 28.06
N ALA A 34 -0.68 24.79 27.77
CA ALA A 34 -1.22 24.76 26.41
C ALA A 34 -1.18 26.11 25.66
N SER A 35 -0.87 27.22 26.34
CA SER A 35 -0.94 28.58 25.77
C SER A 35 0.41 29.18 25.36
N LEU A 36 1.52 28.45 25.53
CA LEU A 36 2.87 28.92 25.18
C LEU A 36 3.34 28.49 23.78
N ASP A 37 2.58 27.65 23.08
CA ASP A 37 2.96 27.05 21.79
C ASP A 37 2.22 27.66 20.58
N ALA A 38 1.41 28.70 20.78
CA ALA A 38 0.61 29.32 19.74
C ALA A 38 1.41 30.25 18.79
N SER A 39 2.69 30.52 19.08
CA SER A 39 3.57 31.38 18.27
C SER A 39 4.81 30.67 17.71
N TYR A 40 5.00 29.37 17.94
CA TYR A 40 6.10 28.61 17.37
C TYR A 40 5.68 28.03 16.01
N ASP A 41 6.15 28.63 14.91
CA ASP A 41 6.01 28.05 13.58
C ASP A 41 7.30 27.29 13.22
N PRO A 42 7.28 25.94 13.12
CA PRO A 42 8.48 25.17 12.83
C PRO A 42 9.15 25.51 11.48
N CYS A 43 8.47 26.22 10.58
CA CYS A 43 8.99 26.69 9.29
C CYS A 43 9.86 27.96 9.39
N TYR A 44 9.90 28.62 10.55
CA TYR A 44 10.67 29.86 10.73
C TYR A 44 11.58 29.78 11.97
N ASP A 45 12.68 30.52 11.91
CA ASP A 45 13.74 30.59 12.92
C ASP A 45 14.16 32.06 13.03
N GLU A 46 13.61 32.79 14.00
CA GLU A 46 13.75 34.25 14.10
C GLU A 46 13.40 34.96 12.76
N ASP A 47 12.20 34.65 12.23
CA ASP A 47 11.67 35.06 10.92
C ASP A 47 12.46 34.57 9.67
N ARG A 48 13.63 33.97 9.82
CA ARG A 48 14.35 33.31 8.71
C ARG A 48 13.61 32.01 8.32
N PRO A 49 13.26 31.80 7.05
CA PRO A 49 12.61 30.56 6.62
C PRO A 49 13.59 29.39 6.72
N ARG A 50 13.08 28.23 7.14
CA ARG A 50 13.81 26.95 7.21
C ARG A 50 12.91 25.80 6.82
N ARG A 51 13.47 24.71 6.27
CA ARG A 51 12.68 23.52 5.92
C ARG A 51 11.86 23.01 7.13
N CYS A 52 10.57 22.82 6.91
CA CYS A 52 9.65 22.18 7.84
C CYS A 52 8.92 21.01 7.16
N LEU A 53 8.70 19.92 7.90
CA LEU A 53 8.08 18.70 7.39
C LEU A 53 6.89 18.32 8.29
N PRO A 54 5.81 17.75 7.74
CA PRO A 54 4.74 17.19 8.56
C PRO A 54 5.22 16.01 9.38
N ASP A 55 4.55 15.78 10.50
CA ASP A 55 4.80 14.65 11.39
C ASP A 55 4.76 13.30 10.66
N PHE A 56 5.51 12.36 11.21
CA PHE A 56 5.51 10.98 10.74
C PHE A 56 4.31 10.23 11.32
N VAL A 57 3.49 9.64 10.45
CA VAL A 57 2.23 8.98 10.84
C VAL A 57 2.06 7.64 10.15
N ASN A 58 1.22 6.77 10.72
CA ASN A 58 0.61 5.67 9.97
C ASN A 58 -0.55 6.25 9.14
N ALA A 59 -0.31 6.52 7.85
CA ALA A 59 -1.29 7.10 6.94
C ALA A 59 -2.45 6.14 6.59
N ALA A 60 -2.36 4.86 6.99
CA ALA A 60 -3.46 3.91 6.85
C ALA A 60 -4.45 3.96 8.02
N PHE A 61 -4.06 4.47 9.20
CA PHE A 61 -4.87 4.37 10.42
C PHE A 61 -6.22 5.07 10.28
N GLY A 62 -7.31 4.35 10.59
CA GLY A 62 -8.70 4.82 10.44
C GLY A 62 -9.19 4.93 8.99
N MET A 63 -8.35 4.72 7.97
CA MET A 63 -8.72 4.84 6.57
C MET A 63 -9.45 3.58 6.07
N PRO A 64 -10.49 3.71 5.23
CA PRO A 64 -11.20 2.57 4.68
C PRO A 64 -10.33 1.83 3.65
N VAL A 65 -10.18 0.52 3.83
CA VAL A 65 -9.51 -0.37 2.87
C VAL A 65 -10.56 -1.13 2.06
N VAL A 66 -10.45 -1.09 0.73
CA VAL A 66 -11.30 -1.87 -0.18
C VAL A 66 -10.64 -3.22 -0.42
N ALA A 67 -11.26 -4.29 0.08
CA ALA A 67 -10.84 -5.67 -0.16
C ALA A 67 -11.65 -6.30 -1.31
N SER A 68 -11.01 -7.01 -2.24
CA SER A 68 -11.74 -7.69 -3.34
C SER A 68 -12.45 -8.98 -2.94
N SER A 69 -12.15 -9.52 -1.76
CA SER A 69 -12.82 -10.68 -1.16
C SER A 69 -12.87 -10.51 0.36
N THR A 70 -13.96 -10.91 1.00
CA THR A 70 -14.12 -10.93 2.47
C THR A 70 -15.09 -12.05 2.81
N CYS A 71 -14.73 -12.91 3.76
CA CYS A 71 -15.57 -14.06 4.12
C CYS A 71 -16.91 -13.62 4.73
N GLY A 72 -17.89 -14.53 4.71
CA GLY A 72 -19.16 -14.33 5.40
C GLY A 72 -20.18 -13.48 4.64
N GLN A 73 -19.83 -12.95 3.45
CA GLN A 73 -20.71 -12.09 2.64
C GLN A 73 -21.83 -12.86 1.92
N ARG A 74 -21.60 -14.13 1.57
CA ARG A 74 -22.56 -14.98 0.82
C ARG A 74 -23.28 -16.02 1.69
N GLY A 75 -22.98 -16.05 2.99
CA GLY A 75 -23.44 -17.07 3.93
C GLY A 75 -22.34 -17.47 4.91
N LEU A 76 -22.56 -18.54 5.67
CA LEU A 76 -21.61 -19.05 6.67
C LEU A 76 -20.43 -19.77 6.00
N ASP A 77 -19.26 -19.12 5.99
CA ASP A 77 -18.00 -19.72 5.55
C ASP A 77 -17.32 -20.50 6.68
N ARG A 78 -16.51 -21.50 6.32
CA ARG A 78 -15.69 -22.28 7.26
C ARG A 78 -14.21 -22.18 6.88
N LEU A 79 -13.53 -21.21 7.47
CA LEU A 79 -12.11 -20.94 7.25
C LEU A 79 -11.25 -21.89 8.08
N CYS A 80 -10.36 -22.66 7.45
CA CYS A 80 -9.47 -23.58 8.16
C CYS A 80 -8.02 -23.12 8.02
N ASP A 81 -7.34 -22.89 9.14
CA ASP A 81 -5.92 -22.53 9.15
C ASP A 81 -5.09 -23.81 8.87
N VAL A 82 -4.34 -23.83 7.77
CA VAL A 82 -3.56 -25.02 7.31
C VAL A 82 -2.25 -25.10 8.11
N GLN A 83 -2.31 -25.76 9.27
CA GLN A 83 -1.17 -25.90 10.17
C GLN A 83 -0.55 -27.29 10.05
N GLN A 84 0.68 -27.35 9.53
CA GLN A 84 1.46 -28.59 9.42
C GLN A 84 1.93 -29.05 10.82
N PRO A 85 2.08 -30.36 11.12
CA PRO A 85 1.32 -31.49 10.57
C PRO A 85 0.55 -32.34 11.62
N VAL A 86 0.48 -31.94 12.90
CA VAL A 86 0.15 -32.88 14.01
C VAL A 86 -1.30 -32.85 14.53
N GLN A 87 -2.13 -31.84 14.21
CA GLN A 87 -3.50 -31.77 14.74
C GLN A 87 -4.55 -31.39 13.68
N ARG A 88 -5.81 -31.73 13.96
CA ARG A 88 -6.95 -31.40 13.09
C ARG A 88 -6.94 -29.89 12.79
N PRO A 89 -7.07 -29.46 11.51
CA PRO A 89 -6.97 -28.05 11.16
C PRO A 89 -8.00 -27.24 11.95
N ARG A 90 -7.54 -26.18 12.63
CA ARG A 90 -8.41 -25.30 13.41
C ARG A 90 -9.27 -24.52 12.43
N CYS A 91 -10.57 -24.81 12.43
CA CYS A 91 -11.51 -24.14 11.56
C CYS A 91 -12.40 -23.17 12.33
N LEU A 92 -12.51 -21.95 11.81
CA LEU A 92 -13.28 -20.84 12.34
C LEU A 92 -14.51 -20.61 11.44
N PRO A 93 -15.72 -20.44 12.01
CA PRO A 93 -16.87 -19.98 11.25
C PRO A 93 -16.73 -18.48 10.95
N CYS A 94 -16.96 -18.07 9.71
CA CYS A 94 -17.07 -16.67 9.31
C CYS A 94 -18.49 -16.35 8.81
N ASP A 95 -19.07 -15.28 9.33
CA ASP A 95 -20.45 -14.85 9.07
C ASP A 95 -20.51 -13.33 9.31
N ASP A 96 -20.71 -12.53 8.25
CA ASP A 96 -20.70 -11.07 8.36
C ASP A 96 -21.90 -10.53 9.15
N GLY A 97 -23.01 -11.29 9.20
CA GLY A 97 -24.19 -10.97 9.98
C GLY A 97 -23.98 -11.09 11.50
N ASN A 98 -22.89 -11.73 11.94
CA ASN A 98 -22.59 -11.95 13.35
C ASN A 98 -21.37 -11.14 13.82
N PRO A 99 -21.53 -10.11 14.67
CA PRO A 99 -20.42 -9.28 15.16
C PRO A 99 -19.26 -10.04 15.82
N ARG A 100 -19.46 -11.28 16.31
CA ARG A 100 -18.39 -12.11 16.90
C ARG A 100 -17.70 -13.06 15.91
N LYS A 101 -18.18 -13.12 14.66
CA LYS A 101 -17.67 -14.03 13.60
C LYS A 101 -17.42 -13.32 12.25
N ARG A 102 -17.55 -12.00 12.22
CA ARG A 102 -17.21 -11.18 11.05
C ARG A 102 -15.74 -10.76 11.08
N TYR A 103 -15.12 -10.70 9.91
CA TYR A 103 -13.71 -10.32 9.74
C TYR A 103 -13.58 -9.21 8.66
N PRO A 104 -14.14 -8.00 8.91
CA PRO A 104 -14.30 -6.95 7.91
C PRO A 104 -12.98 -6.24 7.58
N PRO A 105 -12.85 -5.59 6.40
CA PRO A 105 -11.64 -4.84 6.04
C PRO A 105 -11.29 -3.67 6.97
N THR A 106 -12.24 -3.18 7.79
CA THR A 106 -11.98 -2.16 8.81
C THR A 106 -11.03 -2.63 9.91
N ALA A 107 -10.89 -3.96 10.10
CA ALA A 107 -9.93 -4.58 11.01
C ALA A 107 -8.49 -4.65 10.44
N LEU A 108 -8.22 -3.93 9.34
CA LEU A 108 -6.88 -3.73 8.79
C LEU A 108 -6.24 -2.43 9.30
N THR A 109 -7.04 -1.46 9.73
CA THR A 109 -6.63 -0.07 9.97
C THR A 109 -7.16 0.49 11.29
N ASP A 110 -7.71 -0.35 12.15
CA ASP A 110 -8.17 0.00 13.50
C ASP A 110 -7.02 0.02 14.53
N VAL A 111 -7.37 0.12 15.81
CA VAL A 111 -6.38 0.16 16.90
C VAL A 111 -5.87 -1.25 17.17
N ASN A 112 -4.78 -1.62 16.50
CA ASN A 112 -4.10 -2.89 16.70
C ASN A 112 -3.62 -3.07 18.16
N ASN A 113 -4.27 -3.99 18.89
CA ASN A 113 -3.94 -4.35 20.27
C ASN A 113 -3.49 -5.80 20.33
N SER A 114 -2.25 -6.05 20.76
CA SER A 114 -1.66 -7.39 20.85
C SER A 114 -2.43 -8.38 21.74
N ASN A 115 -3.22 -7.89 22.70
CA ASN A 115 -4.05 -8.73 23.57
C ASN A 115 -5.44 -9.02 22.99
N ASN A 116 -5.91 -8.22 22.04
CA ASN A 116 -7.23 -8.35 21.42
C ASN A 116 -7.12 -8.05 19.92
N VAL A 117 -6.48 -8.97 19.20
CA VAL A 117 -6.15 -8.82 17.79
C VAL A 117 -7.41 -8.98 16.94
N THR A 118 -7.83 -7.89 16.31
CA THR A 118 -8.82 -7.86 15.23
C THR A 118 -8.19 -8.37 13.93
N CYS A 119 -9.02 -8.85 13.01
CA CYS A 119 -8.55 -9.48 11.77
C CYS A 119 -9.54 -9.26 10.63
N TRP A 120 -9.03 -8.94 9.44
CA TRP A 120 -9.72 -9.20 8.19
C TRP A 120 -9.38 -10.61 7.67
N ARG A 121 -10.33 -11.28 7.02
CA ARG A 121 -10.12 -12.59 6.36
C ARG A 121 -10.83 -12.66 5.00
N SER A 122 -10.16 -13.22 4.00
CA SER A 122 -10.74 -13.47 2.67
C SER A 122 -11.75 -14.62 2.67
N GLU A 123 -12.58 -14.73 1.63
CA GLU A 123 -13.33 -15.96 1.33
C GLU A 123 -12.36 -17.18 1.18
N PRO A 124 -12.84 -18.42 1.37
CA PRO A 124 -12.04 -19.63 1.23
C PRO A 124 -11.68 -19.93 -0.24
N LEU A 125 -10.44 -19.70 -0.63
CA LEU A 125 -9.90 -19.99 -1.96
C LEU A 125 -9.50 -21.47 -2.09
N ARG A 126 -9.44 -21.97 -3.33
CA ARG A 126 -8.92 -23.31 -3.61
C ARG A 126 -7.39 -23.26 -3.52
N SER A 127 -6.77 -24.17 -2.79
CA SER A 127 -5.30 -24.29 -2.86
C SER A 127 -4.85 -24.71 -4.26
N PRO A 128 -3.75 -24.15 -4.77
CA PRO A 128 -3.18 -24.58 -6.04
C PRO A 128 -2.73 -26.03 -5.94
N ALA A 129 -3.15 -26.84 -6.92
CA ALA A 129 -2.70 -28.21 -7.11
C ALA A 129 -1.41 -28.28 -7.93
N SER A 130 -1.15 -27.29 -8.78
CA SER A 130 0.06 -27.20 -9.61
C SER A 130 0.66 -25.78 -9.59
N ILE A 131 1.98 -25.69 -9.86
CA ILE A 131 2.67 -24.41 -10.02
C ILE A 131 2.16 -23.60 -11.23
N ASN A 132 1.52 -24.28 -12.19
CA ASN A 132 0.92 -23.68 -13.39
C ASN A 132 -0.51 -23.18 -13.15
N ASP A 133 -1.12 -23.47 -12.00
CA ASP A 133 -2.46 -22.97 -11.68
C ASP A 133 -2.46 -21.44 -11.62
N PRO A 134 -3.53 -20.75 -12.05
CA PRO A 134 -3.59 -19.29 -12.01
C PRO A 134 -3.33 -18.77 -10.59
N PRO A 135 -2.67 -17.60 -10.45
CA PRO A 135 -2.50 -16.98 -9.15
C PRO A 135 -3.85 -16.54 -8.57
N ASP A 136 -3.91 -16.49 -7.23
CA ASP A 136 -4.99 -15.83 -6.51
C ASP A 136 -5.03 -14.33 -6.91
N ASN A 137 -6.21 -13.72 -6.79
CA ASN A 137 -6.42 -12.31 -7.13
C ASN A 137 -7.15 -11.57 -5.99
N VAL A 138 -6.70 -11.84 -4.75
CA VAL A 138 -7.19 -11.15 -3.56
C VAL A 138 -6.38 -9.88 -3.38
N THR A 139 -7.06 -8.75 -3.28
CA THR A 139 -6.43 -7.43 -3.22
C THR A 139 -6.93 -6.62 -2.04
N LEU A 140 -6.05 -5.79 -1.49
CA LEU A 140 -6.38 -4.76 -0.51
C LEU A 140 -5.92 -3.43 -1.10
N THR A 141 -6.86 -2.52 -1.38
CA THR A 141 -6.57 -1.19 -1.92
C THR A 141 -6.89 -0.13 -0.85
N LEU A 142 -5.89 0.68 -0.53
CA LEU A 142 -5.96 1.79 0.42
C LEU A 142 -5.70 3.10 -0.33
N SER A 143 -6.66 4.02 -0.25
CA SER A 143 -6.52 5.39 -0.77
C SER A 143 -6.19 6.36 0.35
N LEU A 144 -5.04 7.03 0.28
CA LEU A 144 -4.59 8.00 1.29
C LEU A 144 -5.22 9.39 1.09
N GLY A 145 -5.98 9.58 0.00
CA GLY A 145 -6.65 10.83 -0.39
C GLY A 145 -5.69 11.94 -0.87
N LYS A 146 -4.46 11.98 -0.37
CA LYS A 146 -3.40 12.97 -0.59
C LYS A 146 -2.08 12.28 -0.92
N LYS A 147 -1.13 12.96 -1.57
CA LYS A 147 0.24 12.44 -1.73
C LYS A 147 0.99 12.41 -0.40
N TYR A 148 1.58 11.27 -0.09
CA TYR A 148 2.51 11.03 1.01
C TYR A 148 3.90 10.65 0.47
N GLU A 149 4.93 10.93 1.26
CA GLU A 149 6.27 10.35 1.11
C GLU A 149 6.36 9.15 2.04
N LEU A 150 6.31 7.94 1.47
CA LEU A 150 6.25 6.67 2.18
C LEU A 150 7.64 6.20 2.61
N THR A 151 7.79 5.88 3.89
CA THR A 151 9.01 5.28 4.45
C THR A 151 8.89 3.77 4.53
N TYR A 152 7.74 3.24 4.94
CA TYR A 152 7.49 1.80 4.95
C TYR A 152 6.03 1.44 4.69
N ILE A 153 5.83 0.20 4.22
CA ILE A 153 4.53 -0.48 4.21
C ILE A 153 4.70 -1.79 4.98
N SER A 154 3.78 -2.12 5.88
CA SER A 154 3.83 -3.38 6.63
C SER A 154 2.47 -4.04 6.80
N LEU A 155 2.48 -5.36 6.69
CA LEU A 155 1.34 -6.25 6.92
C LEU A 155 1.67 -7.16 8.08
N THR A 156 0.82 -7.14 9.11
CA THR A 156 0.85 -8.09 10.23
C THR A 156 -0.24 -9.12 10.00
N PHE A 157 0.12 -10.41 10.00
CA PHE A 157 -0.77 -11.53 9.74
C PHE A 157 -1.37 -12.07 11.03
N CYS A 158 -2.60 -12.57 10.94
CA CYS A 158 -3.37 -13.01 12.10
C CYS A 158 -2.66 -14.13 12.90
N PRO A 159 -2.78 -14.16 14.24
CA PRO A 159 -2.18 -15.20 15.07
C PRO A 159 -2.59 -16.62 14.62
N GLY A 160 -1.61 -17.52 14.51
CA GLY A 160 -1.82 -18.89 14.04
C GLY A 160 -1.92 -19.06 12.53
N THR A 161 -1.91 -17.97 11.74
CA THR A 161 -1.95 -18.03 10.28
C THR A 161 -0.55 -17.94 9.66
N VAL A 162 -0.35 -18.58 8.51
CA VAL A 162 0.94 -18.55 7.80
C VAL A 162 1.05 -17.33 6.89
N LYS A 163 2.27 -16.80 6.73
CA LYS A 163 2.55 -15.77 5.73
C LYS A 163 2.37 -16.35 4.32
N PRO A 164 1.70 -15.63 3.40
CA PRO A 164 1.65 -16.00 2.00
C PRO A 164 3.05 -16.16 1.40
N ASP A 165 3.21 -17.13 0.51
CA ASP A 165 4.43 -17.25 -0.27
C ASP A 165 4.61 -16.06 -1.21
N SER A 166 3.59 -15.73 -2.01
CA SER A 166 3.73 -14.77 -3.11
C SER A 166 2.77 -13.58 -2.97
N ILE A 167 3.34 -12.39 -2.78
CA ILE A 167 2.65 -11.09 -2.62
C ILE A 167 3.30 -10.04 -3.52
N ALA A 168 2.51 -9.15 -4.09
CA ALA A 168 2.98 -7.95 -4.76
C ALA A 168 2.41 -6.69 -4.10
N ILE A 169 3.25 -5.67 -3.94
CA ILE A 169 2.88 -4.33 -3.45
C ILE A 169 2.99 -3.39 -4.65
N TYR A 170 1.91 -2.66 -4.93
CA TYR A 170 1.82 -1.61 -5.94
C TYR A 170 1.50 -0.27 -5.27
N LYS A 171 1.87 0.82 -5.92
CA LYS A 171 1.45 2.17 -5.57
C LYS A 171 0.85 2.90 -6.77
N SER A 172 0.03 3.90 -6.49
CA SER A 172 -0.33 4.97 -7.43
C SER A 172 0.25 6.28 -6.90
N ALA A 173 0.58 7.22 -7.79
CA ALA A 173 0.91 8.61 -7.46
C ALA A 173 -0.11 9.61 -8.05
N ASP A 174 -1.19 9.11 -8.67
CA ASP A 174 -2.15 9.82 -9.50
C ASP A 174 -3.62 9.54 -9.13
N HIS A 175 -3.86 9.19 -7.87
CA HIS A 175 -5.18 8.89 -7.28
C HIS A 175 -5.85 7.64 -7.90
N GLY A 176 -5.08 6.55 -7.98
CA GLY A 176 -5.54 5.22 -8.38
C GLY A 176 -5.68 4.99 -9.89
N LYS A 177 -5.32 5.96 -10.74
CA LYS A 177 -5.47 5.88 -12.21
C LYS A 177 -4.44 4.96 -12.84
N SER A 178 -3.18 5.07 -12.43
CA SER A 178 -2.09 4.16 -12.83
C SER A 178 -1.48 3.47 -11.60
N TRP A 179 -0.92 2.29 -11.82
CA TRP A 179 -0.38 1.43 -10.77
C TRP A 179 1.02 0.97 -11.16
N GLN A 180 2.02 1.42 -10.42
CA GLN A 180 3.41 0.99 -10.58
C GLN A 180 3.78 -0.07 -9.52
N PRO A 181 4.59 -1.09 -9.88
CA PRO A 181 5.08 -2.05 -8.90
C PRO A 181 6.02 -1.37 -7.91
N PHE A 182 5.92 -1.74 -6.64
CA PHE A 182 6.67 -1.13 -5.54
C PHE A 182 7.60 -2.14 -4.86
N GLN A 183 7.09 -3.35 -4.56
CA GLN A 183 7.88 -4.47 -4.02
C GLN A 183 7.23 -5.82 -4.34
N PHE A 184 8.03 -6.86 -4.57
CA PHE A 184 7.57 -8.24 -4.72
C PHE A 184 8.15 -9.15 -3.63
N TYR A 185 7.34 -10.09 -3.15
CA TYR A 185 7.73 -11.18 -2.26
C TYR A 185 7.32 -12.51 -2.89
N SER A 186 8.23 -13.47 -3.00
CA SER A 186 7.99 -14.83 -3.51
C SER A 186 9.19 -15.74 -3.21
N SER A 187 8.97 -17.03 -2.95
CA SER A 187 10.09 -18.00 -2.96
C SER A 187 10.63 -18.27 -4.36
N GLN A 188 9.79 -18.14 -5.40
CA GLN A 188 10.13 -18.45 -6.78
C GLN A 188 9.99 -17.20 -7.68
N CYS A 189 10.59 -16.07 -7.25
CA CYS A 189 10.58 -14.77 -7.93
C CYS A 189 10.68 -14.83 -9.48
N ARG A 190 11.56 -15.69 -10.01
CA ARG A 190 11.79 -15.81 -11.46
C ARG A 190 10.65 -16.53 -12.19
N ARG A 191 9.98 -17.50 -11.56
CA ARG A 191 8.83 -18.22 -12.11
C ARG A 191 7.52 -17.44 -11.93
N VAL A 192 7.32 -16.80 -10.77
CA VAL A 192 6.07 -16.07 -10.46
C VAL A 192 6.02 -14.67 -11.07
N TYR A 193 7.15 -13.93 -11.07
CA TYR A 193 7.18 -12.53 -11.50
C TYR A 193 8.17 -12.24 -12.65
N GLY A 194 8.86 -13.27 -13.18
CA GLY A 194 9.94 -13.07 -14.15
C GLY A 194 11.20 -12.39 -13.57
N ARG A 195 11.22 -12.03 -12.28
CA ARG A 195 12.24 -11.18 -11.67
C ARG A 195 13.35 -12.00 -10.98
N PRO A 196 14.63 -11.56 -11.03
CA PRO A 196 15.69 -12.15 -10.23
C PRO A 196 15.44 -11.95 -8.72
N ASN A 197 15.76 -12.97 -7.92
CA ASN A 197 15.68 -12.90 -6.46
C ASN A 197 16.81 -12.02 -5.89
N ARG A 198 16.46 -11.10 -4.98
CA ARG A 198 17.38 -10.13 -4.33
C ARG A 198 18.24 -9.28 -5.29
N ALA A 199 17.76 -9.04 -6.52
CA ALA A 199 18.45 -8.23 -7.53
C ALA A 199 18.97 -6.89 -6.97
N THR A 200 20.23 -6.56 -7.24
CA THR A 200 20.88 -5.32 -6.75
C THR A 200 20.40 -4.10 -7.53
N ILE A 201 19.95 -3.06 -6.80
CA ILE A 201 19.68 -1.74 -7.37
C ILE A 201 20.98 -0.97 -7.49
N THR A 202 21.16 -0.33 -8.64
CA THR A 202 22.23 0.62 -8.97
C THR A 202 21.63 2.02 -9.08
N ARG A 203 22.49 3.05 -9.19
CA ARG A 203 22.03 4.44 -9.44
C ARG A 203 21.21 4.60 -10.74
N ALA A 204 21.33 3.67 -11.69
CA ALA A 204 20.59 3.72 -12.96
C ALA A 204 19.14 3.20 -12.85
N ASN A 205 18.83 2.37 -11.85
CA ASN A 205 17.52 1.73 -11.68
C ASN A 205 16.94 1.92 -10.26
N GLU A 206 17.14 3.11 -9.66
CA GLU A 206 16.65 3.43 -8.31
C GLU A 206 15.12 3.52 -8.16
N GLN A 207 14.36 3.37 -9.25
CA GLN A 207 12.89 3.22 -9.22
C GLN A 207 12.44 1.78 -9.57
N GLU A 208 13.34 0.80 -9.58
CA GLU A 208 12.95 -0.59 -9.82
C GLU A 208 12.39 -1.26 -8.55
N ALA A 209 11.34 -2.07 -8.73
CA ALA A 209 10.79 -2.95 -7.72
C ALA A 209 11.56 -4.28 -7.67
N ARG A 210 12.21 -4.55 -6.52
CA ARG A 210 12.90 -5.83 -6.27
C ARG A 210 11.91 -6.96 -6.00
N CYS A 211 12.38 -8.20 -6.15
CA CYS A 211 11.72 -9.39 -5.60
C CYS A 211 12.61 -10.07 -4.55
N THR A 212 12.03 -10.57 -3.46
CA THR A 212 12.79 -11.32 -2.43
C THR A 212 11.96 -12.42 -1.76
N ASP A 213 12.64 -13.45 -1.26
CA ASP A 213 12.09 -14.50 -0.39
C ASP A 213 12.25 -14.20 1.12
N ALA A 214 12.77 -13.02 1.49
CA ALA A 214 13.19 -12.69 2.85
C ALA A 214 12.07 -12.80 3.91
N HIS A 215 10.81 -12.69 3.49
CA HIS A 215 9.64 -12.89 4.37
C HIS A 215 9.49 -14.33 4.86
N ARG A 216 10.09 -15.32 4.20
CA ARG A 216 10.11 -16.73 4.65
C ARG A 216 11.17 -16.97 5.73
N HIS A 217 12.35 -16.37 5.57
CA HIS A 217 13.51 -16.56 6.44
C HIS A 217 13.57 -15.55 7.59
N GLY A 218 12.43 -15.29 8.23
CA GLY A 218 12.41 -14.51 9.47
C GLY A 218 13.22 -15.23 10.55
N LEU A 219 14.19 -14.53 11.15
CA LEU A 219 15.15 -15.06 12.12
C LEU A 219 14.45 -15.91 13.19
N ALA A 220 14.92 -17.15 13.37
CA ALA A 220 14.34 -18.15 14.27
C ALA A 220 14.49 -17.83 15.78
N GLU A 221 14.92 -16.61 16.12
CA GLU A 221 15.23 -16.16 17.49
C GLU A 221 14.22 -15.13 18.03
N ALA A 222 13.34 -14.57 17.20
CA ALA A 222 12.33 -13.60 17.61
C ALA A 222 10.96 -14.27 17.80
N PRO A 223 10.37 -14.28 19.02
CA PRO A 223 9.07 -14.87 19.23
C PRO A 223 7.92 -13.96 18.73
N THR A 224 6.80 -14.60 18.39
CA THR A 224 5.40 -14.14 18.36
C THR A 224 4.78 -13.31 17.22
N VAL A 225 5.49 -12.58 16.33
CA VAL A 225 4.78 -11.72 15.33
C VAL A 225 5.05 -12.11 13.85
N SER A 226 3.99 -12.57 13.19
CA SER A 226 3.97 -12.88 11.76
C SER A 226 3.83 -11.60 10.92
N ARG A 227 4.95 -10.97 10.55
CA ARG A 227 4.97 -9.67 9.83
C ARG A 227 5.74 -9.73 8.52
N ILE A 228 5.29 -8.95 7.54
CA ILE A 228 6.03 -8.56 6.34
C ILE A 228 6.16 -7.04 6.36
N ALA A 229 7.37 -6.53 6.17
CA ALA A 229 7.65 -5.09 6.11
C ALA A 229 8.51 -4.80 4.89
N PHE A 230 8.14 -3.74 4.16
CA PHE A 230 8.85 -3.18 3.04
C PHE A 230 9.31 -1.77 3.41
N SER A 231 10.63 -1.53 3.37
CA SER A 231 11.22 -0.20 3.52
C SER A 231 11.52 0.38 2.14
N THR A 232 10.99 1.56 1.84
CA THR A 232 10.95 2.10 0.46
C THR A 232 12.34 2.43 -0.08
N LEU A 233 13.25 2.88 0.79
CA LEU A 233 14.62 3.29 0.48
C LEU A 233 15.66 2.18 0.68
N GLU A 234 15.25 0.98 1.11
CA GLU A 234 16.17 -0.12 1.41
C GLU A 234 16.97 -0.57 0.18
N GLY A 235 18.29 -0.60 0.32
CA GLY A 235 19.20 -1.01 -0.75
C GLY A 235 19.21 -0.08 -1.97
N ARG A 236 18.85 1.20 -1.82
CA ARG A 236 18.93 2.22 -2.88
C ARG A 236 20.14 3.14 -2.66
N PRO A 237 21.13 3.19 -3.58
CA PRO A 237 22.40 3.92 -3.37
C PRO A 237 22.28 5.40 -2.96
N SER A 238 21.29 6.14 -3.45
CA SER A 238 21.11 7.57 -3.15
C SER A 238 20.30 7.84 -1.88
N ALA A 239 19.87 6.81 -1.14
CA ALA A 239 19.09 6.97 0.09
C ALA A 239 19.75 7.86 1.18
N PRO A 240 21.09 7.85 1.37
CA PRO A 240 21.76 8.78 2.31
C PRO A 240 21.67 10.26 1.90
N ASP A 241 21.41 10.55 0.62
CA ASP A 241 21.27 11.90 0.06
C ASP A 241 19.87 12.08 -0.57
N PHE A 242 18.85 11.56 0.12
CA PHE A 242 17.45 11.62 -0.31
C PHE A 242 16.98 13.05 -0.61
N ASP A 243 17.47 14.05 0.13
CA ASP A 243 17.12 15.46 -0.04
C ASP A 243 17.55 16.04 -1.40
N SER A 244 18.60 15.49 -2.02
CA SER A 244 19.08 15.91 -3.34
C SER A 244 18.54 15.05 -4.48
N SER A 245 18.09 13.82 -4.21
CA SER A 245 17.68 12.84 -5.24
C SER A 245 16.18 12.97 -5.62
N PRO A 246 15.83 13.64 -6.74
CA PRO A 246 14.44 13.70 -7.20
C PRO A 246 13.90 12.30 -7.56
N VAL A 247 14.77 11.40 -8.00
CA VAL A 247 14.44 10.01 -8.37
C VAL A 247 13.87 9.24 -7.18
N LEU A 248 14.49 9.39 -5.99
CA LEU A 248 14.00 8.74 -4.77
C LEU A 248 12.82 9.48 -4.15
N GLN A 249 12.75 10.81 -4.25
CA GLN A 249 11.60 11.58 -3.80
C GLN A 249 10.32 11.21 -4.55
N ASP A 250 10.42 10.99 -5.86
CA ASP A 250 9.33 10.46 -6.68
C ASP A 250 9.03 8.98 -6.37
N TRP A 251 10.07 8.16 -6.19
CA TRP A 251 9.92 6.75 -5.80
C TRP A 251 9.12 6.59 -4.50
N VAL A 252 9.38 7.37 -3.46
CA VAL A 252 8.61 7.29 -2.19
C VAL A 252 7.22 7.93 -2.28
N THR A 253 6.92 8.71 -3.32
CA THR A 253 5.64 9.40 -3.44
C THR A 253 4.52 8.43 -3.80
N ALA A 254 3.43 8.45 -3.03
CA ALA A 254 2.22 7.69 -3.33
C ALA A 254 0.95 8.44 -2.88
N THR A 255 -0.15 8.22 -3.60
CA THR A 255 -1.54 8.59 -3.21
C THR A 255 -2.33 7.37 -2.74
N ASP A 256 -1.99 6.17 -3.23
CA ASP A 256 -2.71 4.93 -2.96
C ASP A 256 -1.72 3.76 -2.92
N VAL A 257 -2.05 2.75 -2.12
CA VAL A 257 -1.29 1.51 -1.98
C VAL A 257 -2.22 0.33 -2.25
N ARG A 258 -1.77 -0.62 -3.08
CA ARG A 258 -2.49 -1.87 -3.34
C ARG A 258 -1.60 -3.07 -3.02
N ILE A 259 -2.09 -3.94 -2.15
CA ILE A 259 -1.53 -5.26 -1.91
C ILE A 259 -2.27 -6.25 -2.80
N VAL A 260 -1.55 -7.17 -3.44
CA VAL A 260 -2.10 -8.28 -4.21
C VAL A 260 -1.49 -9.58 -3.69
N PHE A 261 -2.34 -10.49 -3.22
CA PHE A 261 -1.95 -11.83 -2.81
C PHE A 261 -2.10 -12.79 -3.99
N HIS A 262 -1.00 -13.42 -4.42
CA HIS A 262 -0.96 -14.28 -5.61
C HIS A 262 -0.87 -15.77 -5.28
N ARG A 263 -0.19 -16.16 -4.18
CA ARG A 263 -0.19 -17.55 -3.68
C ARG A 263 0.00 -17.59 -2.17
N HIS A 264 -0.85 -18.36 -1.50
CA HIS A 264 -0.76 -18.58 -0.05
C HIS A 264 0.41 -19.50 0.32
N GLN A 265 0.56 -20.62 -0.39
CA GLN A 265 1.69 -21.53 -0.30
C GLN A 265 2.09 -21.95 -1.72
N MET A 266 3.38 -22.27 -1.94
CA MET A 266 3.76 -22.97 -3.15
C MET A 266 3.31 -24.44 -3.03
N PRO A 267 2.81 -25.06 -4.11
CA PRO A 267 2.74 -26.51 -4.19
C PRO A 267 4.14 -27.10 -3.93
N PRO A 268 4.25 -28.30 -3.31
CA PRO A 268 5.50 -29.04 -3.36
C PRO A 268 5.90 -29.25 -4.83
N ASP A 269 7.18 -29.09 -5.17
CA ASP A 269 7.66 -29.54 -6.49
C ASP A 269 7.45 -31.08 -6.57
N ASP A 270 7.13 -31.60 -7.76
CA ASP A 270 6.91 -33.04 -8.04
C ASP A 270 8.23 -33.85 -7.99
N THR A 271 9.06 -33.66 -6.95
CA THR A 271 10.07 -34.65 -6.56
C THR A 271 9.36 -35.76 -5.81
N PHE A 272 8.99 -36.80 -6.56
CA PHE A 272 8.18 -37.96 -6.16
C PHE A 272 8.84 -38.81 -5.06
N GLU A 273 8.79 -38.35 -3.81
CA GLU A 273 9.22 -39.06 -2.59
C GLU A 273 8.29 -38.64 -1.42
N ASP A 274 7.02 -39.08 -1.42
CA ASP A 274 6.11 -38.89 -0.26
C ASP A 274 6.14 -40.14 0.65
N PRO A 275 6.65 -40.06 1.90
CA PRO A 275 6.77 -41.21 2.81
C PRO A 275 5.45 -41.93 3.14
N TRP A 276 4.29 -41.33 2.83
CA TRP A 276 2.98 -41.96 2.99
C TRP A 276 2.78 -43.27 2.20
N TYR A 277 3.53 -43.47 1.11
CA TYR A 277 3.46 -44.70 0.31
C TYR A 277 4.15 -45.91 0.95
N LEU A 278 5.12 -45.71 1.84
CA LEU A 278 5.90 -46.81 2.41
C LEU A 278 5.14 -47.62 3.49
N LEU A 279 4.08 -47.06 4.08
CA LEU A 279 3.35 -47.69 5.18
C LEU A 279 2.24 -48.67 4.74
N HIS A 280 1.92 -48.73 3.44
CA HIS A 280 0.79 -49.54 2.92
C HIS A 280 1.20 -50.69 1.98
N SER A 281 2.47 -50.79 1.60
CA SER A 281 2.99 -51.90 0.78
C SER A 281 3.47 -53.08 1.62
N SER A 282 2.54 -53.69 2.37
CA SER A 282 2.75 -54.99 3.02
C SER A 282 1.94 -56.08 2.33
N ALA A 283 2.37 -56.46 1.12
CA ALA A 283 1.91 -57.64 0.40
C ALA A 283 3.09 -58.30 -0.31
N GLN A 284 3.50 -59.48 0.14
CA GLN A 284 4.62 -60.24 -0.44
C GLN A 284 4.18 -60.99 -1.70
N VAL A 285 4.97 -60.92 -2.77
CA VAL A 285 5.03 -61.96 -3.83
C VAL A 285 6.50 -62.08 -4.29
N PRO A 286 7.07 -63.29 -4.48
CA PRO A 286 8.53 -63.46 -4.57
C PRO A 286 9.08 -63.63 -5.99
N GLY A 287 10.35 -63.24 -6.16
CA GLY A 287 11.36 -64.07 -6.85
C GLY A 287 11.51 -63.95 -8.38
N SER A 288 12.78 -63.94 -8.80
CA SER A 288 13.32 -63.89 -10.18
C SER A 288 13.38 -62.49 -10.83
N GLY A 289 14.41 -62.14 -11.60
CA GLY A 289 15.67 -62.84 -11.91
C GLY A 289 16.65 -61.86 -12.57
N ALA A 290 17.96 -62.08 -12.43
CA ALA A 290 18.97 -61.11 -12.85
C ALA A 290 18.98 -60.84 -14.37
N PHE A 291 19.27 -59.58 -14.76
CA PHE A 291 20.26 -59.33 -15.81
C PHE A 291 21.00 -58.00 -15.59
N ARG A 292 22.33 -58.06 -15.76
CA ARG A 292 23.31 -57.00 -15.49
C ARG A 292 23.99 -56.61 -16.79
N ARG A 293 24.10 -55.32 -17.11
CA ARG A 293 25.22 -54.75 -17.91
C ARG A 293 25.23 -53.21 -17.89
N GLN A 294 26.44 -52.67 -17.93
CA GLN A 294 26.82 -51.26 -17.97
C GLN A 294 28.26 -51.22 -18.58
N PRO A 295 28.89 -50.06 -18.83
CA PRO A 295 28.87 -49.26 -20.07
C PRO A 295 30.21 -49.32 -20.85
N ARG A 296 30.44 -48.35 -21.79
CA ARG A 296 31.69 -47.95 -22.54
C ARG A 296 31.57 -48.07 -24.08
N ASP A 297 32.23 -47.28 -24.94
CA ASP A 297 33.13 -46.10 -24.82
C ASP A 297 33.13 -45.22 -26.12
N LEU A 298 33.96 -44.16 -26.16
CA LEU A 298 34.25 -43.16 -27.24
C LEU A 298 34.78 -43.76 -28.58
N ALA A 299 35.04 -43.07 -29.73
CA ALA A 299 35.25 -41.64 -30.07
C ALA A 299 35.16 -41.33 -31.61
N THR A 300 35.24 -40.02 -32.00
CA THR A 300 35.67 -39.43 -33.32
C THR A 300 34.87 -39.75 -34.60
N ASP A 301 34.73 -38.90 -35.64
CA ASP A 301 35.65 -37.91 -36.25
C ASP A 301 34.92 -36.79 -37.07
N TRP A 302 35.62 -35.74 -37.54
CA TRP A 302 35.11 -34.62 -38.39
C TRP A 302 35.87 -34.52 -39.74
N PRO A 303 35.34 -33.82 -40.78
CA PRO A 303 35.92 -32.50 -41.11
C PRO A 303 34.96 -31.44 -41.69
N GLU A 304 35.46 -30.20 -41.80
CA GLU A 304 34.75 -28.95 -42.13
C GLU A 304 34.71 -28.60 -43.64
N ARG A 305 33.76 -27.73 -44.05
CA ARG A 305 34.05 -26.57 -44.94
C ARG A 305 32.99 -25.44 -44.87
N ALA A 306 33.46 -24.20 -44.86
CA ALA A 306 32.70 -22.92 -44.92
C ALA A 306 32.04 -22.66 -46.31
N GLY A 307 31.19 -21.65 -46.56
CA GLY A 307 30.58 -20.58 -45.75
C GLY A 307 30.10 -19.39 -46.63
N SER A 308 29.10 -18.61 -46.22
CA SER A 308 28.62 -17.32 -46.82
C SER A 308 27.40 -16.81 -46.01
N THR A 309 27.50 -15.78 -45.18
CA THR A 309 27.27 -14.32 -45.42
C THR A 309 25.83 -13.89 -45.81
N THR A 310 25.35 -12.86 -45.09
CA THR A 310 24.00 -12.21 -45.01
C THR A 310 23.87 -11.02 -46.03
N PRO A 311 22.87 -10.08 -46.03
CA PRO A 311 21.74 -9.79 -45.11
C PRO A 311 20.38 -9.23 -45.68
N ASP A 312 19.38 -9.11 -44.79
CA ASP A 312 18.39 -8.02 -44.51
C ASP A 312 17.37 -7.31 -45.48
N TYR A 313 16.17 -7.08 -44.89
CA TYR A 313 15.18 -5.96 -45.00
C TYR A 313 14.21 -5.84 -46.20
N GLN A 314 12.87 -6.00 -46.01
CA GLN A 314 11.80 -4.96 -45.78
C GLN A 314 11.21 -4.32 -47.07
N SER A 315 9.96 -3.79 -47.19
CA SER A 315 8.66 -3.82 -46.45
C SER A 315 7.59 -3.03 -47.25
N GLU A 316 6.26 -3.33 -47.21
CA GLU A 316 5.16 -2.37 -47.55
C GLU A 316 3.70 -2.85 -47.24
N GLU A 317 2.70 -1.94 -47.30
CA GLU A 317 1.42 -2.01 -46.54
C GLU A 317 0.12 -1.51 -47.27
N ALA A 318 -1.04 -2.14 -46.97
CA ALA A 318 -2.47 -1.71 -46.96
C ALA A 318 -3.32 -1.12 -48.17
N ALA A 319 -4.35 -1.92 -48.57
CA ALA A 319 -5.82 -1.60 -48.73
C ALA A 319 -6.35 -0.63 -49.86
N PRO A 320 -7.70 -0.46 -50.14
CA PRO A 320 -8.95 -1.11 -49.67
C PRO A 320 -9.96 -1.60 -50.82
N PRO A 321 -11.32 -1.43 -50.85
CA PRO A 321 -12.33 -2.52 -51.03
C PRO A 321 -13.29 -2.41 -52.27
N PRO A 322 -14.39 -3.21 -52.41
CA PRO A 322 -15.76 -2.66 -52.21
C PRO A 322 -16.96 -3.61 -51.84
N SER A 323 -18.06 -3.01 -51.31
CA SER A 323 -19.56 -3.28 -51.36
C SER A 323 -20.22 -4.62 -51.84
N ALA A 324 -21.46 -5.03 -51.47
CA ALA A 324 -22.50 -4.63 -50.47
C ALA A 324 -23.79 -5.54 -50.48
N THR A 325 -24.68 -5.41 -49.45
CA THR A 325 -26.16 -5.76 -49.39
C THR A 325 -26.63 -7.23 -49.54
N ARG A 326 -27.81 -7.74 -49.08
CA ARG A 326 -29.04 -7.30 -48.33
C ARG A 326 -29.72 -8.59 -47.72
N SER A 327 -30.05 -8.74 -46.42
CA SER A 327 -31.28 -8.40 -45.65
C SER A 327 -32.45 -9.44 -45.57
N GLN A 328 -33.13 -9.51 -44.40
CA GLN A 328 -34.47 -10.13 -44.06
C GLN A 328 -34.51 -11.66 -43.79
N SER A 329 -35.41 -12.27 -42.96
CA SER A 329 -36.11 -11.92 -41.68
C SER A 329 -36.97 -13.12 -41.19
N ASN A 330 -37.00 -13.44 -39.87
CA ASN A 330 -37.95 -14.20 -38.98
C ASN A 330 -39.16 -15.06 -39.55
N PRO A 331 -39.77 -16.03 -38.80
CA PRO A 331 -39.64 -16.41 -37.37
C PRO A 331 -39.59 -17.95 -37.03
N ALA A 332 -39.45 -18.21 -35.72
CA ALA A 332 -39.64 -19.42 -34.89
C ALA A 332 -40.30 -20.74 -35.42
N GLU A 333 -39.67 -21.88 -35.07
CA GLU A 333 -40.35 -23.06 -34.47
C GLU A 333 -39.36 -23.92 -33.63
N GLN A 334 -39.85 -24.68 -32.65
CA GLN A 334 -39.04 -25.63 -31.84
C GLN A 334 -39.03 -27.03 -32.49
N PRO A 335 -38.05 -27.88 -32.15
CA PRO A 335 -38.47 -29.08 -31.40
C PRO A 335 -37.53 -29.47 -30.25
N ALA A 336 -38.11 -30.10 -29.23
CA ALA A 336 -37.37 -30.67 -28.11
C ALA A 336 -36.64 -31.97 -28.48
N SER A 337 -35.45 -32.19 -27.91
CA SER A 337 -34.90 -33.54 -27.75
C SER A 337 -34.30 -33.70 -26.36
N SER A 338 -34.78 -34.71 -25.65
CA SER A 338 -34.47 -34.97 -24.24
C SER A 338 -33.29 -35.93 -24.13
N ILE A 339 -32.11 -35.42 -23.76
CA ILE A 339 -30.96 -36.27 -23.42
C ILE A 339 -30.93 -36.47 -21.91
N LYS A 340 -31.33 -37.66 -21.45
CA LYS A 340 -31.14 -38.08 -20.05
C LYS A 340 -29.63 -38.21 -19.75
N PRO A 341 -29.13 -37.73 -18.60
CA PRO A 341 -27.82 -38.17 -18.13
C PRO A 341 -27.85 -39.68 -17.82
N PRO A 342 -26.75 -40.42 -18.07
CA PRO A 342 -26.68 -41.84 -17.74
C PRO A 342 -26.74 -42.05 -16.22
N ALA A 343 -27.31 -43.19 -15.82
CA ALA A 343 -27.71 -43.48 -14.45
C ALA A 343 -26.53 -43.51 -13.45
N GLU A 344 -26.83 -43.11 -12.21
CA GLU A 344 -25.93 -43.22 -11.07
C GLU A 344 -25.56 -44.69 -10.81
N VAL A 345 -24.26 -45.00 -10.93
CA VAL A 345 -23.71 -46.20 -10.30
C VAL A 345 -23.55 -45.88 -8.82
N LEU A 346 -24.44 -46.44 -7.99
CA LEU A 346 -24.35 -46.40 -6.52
C LEU A 346 -23.08 -47.15 -6.04
N GLY A 347 -21.95 -46.44 -6.05
CA GLY A 347 -20.70 -46.82 -5.41
C GLY A 347 -20.50 -46.03 -4.12
N ASN A 348 -20.29 -46.73 -3.01
CA ASN A 348 -20.06 -46.21 -1.65
C ASN A 348 -19.47 -44.80 -1.59
N HIS A 349 -20.14 -43.87 -0.89
CA HIS A 349 -19.62 -42.56 -0.53
C HIS A 349 -18.46 -42.64 0.49
N GLY A 350 -17.29 -43.08 0.04
CA GLY A 350 -16.05 -42.52 0.53
C GLY A 350 -16.10 -41.03 0.22
N ARG A 351 -16.13 -40.17 1.27
CA ARG A 351 -16.19 -38.71 1.11
C ARG A 351 -15.15 -38.27 0.09
N ALA A 352 -15.60 -37.72 -1.04
CA ALA A 352 -14.73 -36.98 -1.93
C ALA A 352 -14.03 -35.91 -1.10
N ARG A 353 -12.72 -36.08 -0.88
CA ARG A 353 -11.92 -35.20 -0.05
C ARG A 353 -11.85 -33.87 -0.80
N GLN A 354 -12.71 -32.93 -0.40
CA GLN A 354 -12.73 -31.60 -1.00
C GLN A 354 -11.30 -31.05 -1.03
N PRO A 355 -10.88 -30.41 -2.15
CA PRO A 355 -9.54 -29.87 -2.25
C PRO A 355 -9.29 -28.92 -1.07
N PRO A 356 -8.09 -28.94 -0.46
CA PRO A 356 -7.82 -28.12 0.71
C PRO A 356 -8.07 -26.65 0.36
N HIS A 357 -8.98 -26.01 1.08
CA HIS A 357 -9.20 -24.57 0.96
C HIS A 357 -8.23 -23.82 1.86
N HIS A 358 -7.79 -22.66 1.42
CA HIS A 358 -6.98 -21.73 2.19
C HIS A 358 -7.62 -20.33 2.17
N HIS A 359 -7.09 -19.40 2.96
CA HIS A 359 -7.57 -18.02 2.96
C HIS A 359 -6.45 -17.08 3.42
N TYR A 360 -6.61 -15.79 3.13
CA TYR A 360 -5.73 -14.73 3.59
C TYR A 360 -6.27 -14.11 4.87
N ALA A 361 -5.39 -13.76 5.81
CA ALA A 361 -5.76 -13.24 7.12
C ALA A 361 -4.75 -12.21 7.60
N VAL A 362 -5.16 -10.94 7.72
CA VAL A 362 -4.31 -9.80 8.09
C VAL A 362 -4.97 -9.05 9.24
N SER A 363 -4.19 -8.72 10.26
CA SER A 363 -4.63 -8.06 11.49
C SER A 363 -4.23 -6.58 11.57
N ASP A 364 -3.30 -6.13 10.73
CA ASP A 364 -2.86 -4.74 10.68
C ASP A 364 -2.15 -4.48 9.34
N PHE A 365 -2.55 -3.39 8.69
CA PHE A 365 -1.99 -2.86 7.45
C PHE A 365 -1.58 -1.41 7.70
N ALA A 366 -0.31 -1.22 8.02
CA ALA A 366 0.27 0.09 8.31
C ALA A 366 1.07 0.62 7.12
N VAL A 367 0.91 1.91 6.84
CA VAL A 367 1.64 2.66 5.81
C VAL A 367 2.30 3.86 6.49
N GLY A 368 3.56 3.70 6.85
CA GLY A 368 4.33 4.72 7.56
C GLY A 368 4.92 5.75 6.61
N GLY A 369 4.63 7.03 6.82
CA GLY A 369 5.13 8.11 5.98
C GLY A 369 4.81 9.51 6.50
N ARG A 370 5.05 10.51 5.65
CA ARG A 370 4.75 11.93 5.91
C ARG A 370 3.86 12.48 4.81
N CYS A 371 2.96 13.42 5.13
CA CYS A 371 2.20 14.14 4.11
C CYS A 371 3.19 14.92 3.20
N LYS A 372 3.09 14.78 1.86
CA LYS A 372 4.06 15.40 0.94
C LYS A 372 3.78 16.90 0.82
N CYS A 373 4.63 17.74 1.42
CA CYS A 373 4.56 19.20 1.36
C CYS A 373 5.84 19.87 0.86
N ASN A 374 6.73 19.10 0.22
CA ASN A 374 8.01 19.54 -0.34
C ASN A 374 8.91 20.36 0.63
N GLY A 375 8.72 20.20 1.94
CA GLY A 375 9.47 20.94 2.96
C GLY A 375 8.98 22.35 3.29
N HIS A 376 7.79 22.74 2.81
CA HIS A 376 7.18 24.07 3.02
C HIS A 376 5.90 24.07 3.86
N ALA A 377 5.61 22.99 4.61
CA ALA A 377 4.55 22.98 5.62
C ALA A 377 4.89 22.00 6.75
N PHE A 378 4.59 22.38 8.00
CA PHE A 378 4.75 21.52 9.17
C PHE A 378 3.54 20.62 9.45
N ARG A 379 2.43 20.79 8.71
CA ARG A 379 1.20 20.00 8.88
C ARG A 379 0.37 19.95 7.59
N CYS A 380 -0.53 18.97 7.53
CA CYS A 380 -1.63 18.93 6.58
C CYS A 380 -2.95 19.15 7.31
N VAL A 381 -3.89 19.83 6.66
CA VAL A 381 -5.20 20.23 7.19
C VAL A 381 -6.30 19.87 6.18
N PRO A 382 -7.54 19.61 6.62
CA PRO A 382 -8.68 19.54 5.72
C PRO A 382 -8.87 20.87 4.98
N ALA A 383 -9.04 20.81 3.66
CA ALA A 383 -9.28 21.95 2.80
C ALA A 383 -10.54 21.72 1.94
N GLY A 384 -11.36 22.75 1.81
CA GLY A 384 -12.61 22.68 1.05
C GLY A 384 -13.77 21.96 1.77
N PRO A 385 -14.97 21.97 1.18
CA PRO A 385 -16.18 21.44 1.79
C PRO A 385 -16.19 19.91 1.89
N ASP A 386 -15.49 19.22 0.98
CA ASP A 386 -15.46 17.75 0.91
C ASP A 386 -14.41 17.11 1.86
N GLY A 387 -13.73 17.92 2.67
CA GLY A 387 -12.70 17.44 3.62
C GLY A 387 -11.38 17.01 2.97
N GLU A 388 -11.08 17.47 1.75
CA GLU A 388 -9.87 17.10 1.01
C GLU A 388 -8.60 17.57 1.76
N VAL A 389 -7.75 16.64 2.21
CA VAL A 389 -6.53 17.00 2.95
C VAL A 389 -5.53 17.73 2.04
N SER A 390 -5.00 18.88 2.48
CA SER A 390 -3.99 19.69 1.80
C SER A 390 -2.89 20.14 2.76
N CYS A 391 -1.73 20.54 2.26
CA CYS A 391 -0.67 21.15 3.08
C CYS A 391 -1.04 22.58 3.54
N ASP A 392 -0.66 22.95 4.76
CA ASP A 392 -0.74 24.32 5.28
C ASP A 392 0.49 25.14 4.83
N CYS A 393 0.50 25.57 3.56
CA CYS A 393 1.70 26.05 2.87
C CYS A 393 2.26 27.40 3.37
N LYS A 394 3.51 27.33 3.83
CA LYS A 394 4.39 28.44 4.24
C LYS A 394 5.37 28.79 3.11
N HIS A 395 6.42 29.57 3.40
CA HIS A 395 7.49 29.92 2.43
C HIS A 395 6.96 30.55 1.12
N ASN A 396 5.83 31.24 1.19
CA ASN A 396 5.07 31.79 0.06
C ASN A 396 4.75 30.77 -1.06
N THR A 397 4.60 29.49 -0.69
CA THR A 397 4.20 28.40 -1.60
C THR A 397 2.69 28.18 -1.59
N ALA A 398 2.18 27.55 -2.65
CA ALA A 398 0.79 27.23 -2.87
C ALA A 398 0.67 25.91 -3.65
N GLY A 399 -0.56 25.46 -3.86
CA GLY A 399 -0.83 24.12 -4.37
C GLY A 399 -1.07 23.12 -3.25
N ARG A 400 -1.46 21.89 -3.60
CA ARG A 400 -1.91 20.89 -2.62
C ARG A 400 -0.73 20.26 -1.87
N ASP A 401 0.42 20.17 -2.53
CA ASP A 401 1.70 19.64 -2.05
C ASP A 401 2.71 20.77 -1.77
N CYS A 402 2.29 22.05 -1.80
CA CYS A 402 3.17 23.23 -1.81
C CYS A 402 4.15 23.27 -3.00
N GLU A 403 3.71 22.77 -4.16
CA GLU A 403 4.48 22.51 -5.38
C GLU A 403 4.68 23.71 -6.32
N ARG A 404 4.21 24.90 -5.94
CA ARG A 404 4.35 26.13 -6.74
C ARG A 404 4.41 27.37 -5.84
N CYS A 405 4.84 28.50 -6.39
CA CYS A 405 4.79 29.78 -5.68
C CYS A 405 3.37 30.38 -5.64
N LYS A 406 3.06 31.14 -4.58
CA LYS A 406 1.87 32.01 -4.52
C LYS A 406 1.95 33.07 -5.64
N PRO A 407 0.80 33.59 -6.11
CA PRO A 407 0.77 34.78 -6.96
C PRO A 407 1.66 35.90 -6.39
N PHE A 408 2.29 36.66 -7.29
CA PHE A 408 3.26 37.73 -6.99
C PHE A 408 4.56 37.28 -6.30
N HIS A 409 4.82 35.98 -6.12
CA HIS A 409 6.06 35.47 -5.51
C HIS A 409 6.93 34.70 -6.52
N PHE A 410 7.21 35.35 -7.66
CA PHE A 410 7.88 34.74 -8.83
C PHE A 410 9.28 35.31 -9.13
N ASP A 411 9.91 35.98 -8.15
CA ASP A 411 11.25 36.59 -8.32
C ASP A 411 12.36 35.54 -8.54
N ARG A 412 12.14 34.30 -8.09
CA ARG A 412 12.94 33.13 -8.45
C ARG A 412 12.05 31.92 -8.77
N PRO A 413 12.53 30.92 -9.53
CA PRO A 413 11.82 29.65 -9.69
C PRO A 413 11.52 28.97 -8.34
N TRP A 414 10.44 28.21 -8.29
CA TRP A 414 10.13 27.34 -7.16
C TRP A 414 11.17 26.22 -7.04
N GLY A 415 11.47 25.79 -5.81
CA GLY A 415 12.26 24.60 -5.54
C GLY A 415 11.90 23.99 -4.17
N ARG A 416 12.00 22.67 -4.06
CA ARG A 416 11.79 21.93 -2.80
C ARG A 416 12.76 22.40 -1.71
N ALA A 417 12.29 22.62 -0.49
CA ALA A 417 13.16 22.93 0.64
C ALA A 417 14.04 21.73 1.04
N ASN A 418 15.32 21.99 1.30
CA ASN A 418 16.31 20.99 1.71
C ASN A 418 16.93 21.35 3.07
N ALA A 419 17.93 20.59 3.53
CA ALA A 419 18.56 20.82 4.84
C ALA A 419 19.39 22.14 4.94
N ARG A 420 19.70 22.79 3.82
CA ARG A 420 20.55 24.00 3.74
C ARG A 420 19.79 25.26 3.32
N ASP A 421 18.84 25.15 2.39
CA ASP A 421 18.01 26.26 1.90
C ASP A 421 16.52 25.87 2.00
N ALA A 422 15.71 26.79 2.53
CA ALA A 422 14.25 26.68 2.60
C ALA A 422 13.56 26.83 1.24
N ASN A 423 14.29 27.37 0.25
CA ASN A 423 13.82 27.63 -1.11
C ASN A 423 12.47 28.38 -1.15
N GLU A 424 12.31 29.38 -0.28
CA GLU A 424 11.09 30.17 -0.22
C GLU A 424 10.86 31.00 -1.49
N CYS A 425 9.60 31.10 -1.89
CA CYS A 425 9.21 31.92 -3.02
C CYS A 425 9.31 33.41 -2.65
N LYS A 426 10.04 34.17 -3.48
CA LYS A 426 10.36 35.57 -3.23
C LYS A 426 9.39 36.49 -3.95
N ALA A 427 8.91 37.51 -3.24
CA ALA A 427 8.02 38.51 -3.80
C ALA A 427 8.68 39.18 -5.00
N ALA A 428 8.02 39.16 -6.16
CA ALA A 428 8.46 39.87 -7.34
C ALA A 428 8.54 41.36 -7.01
N GLY A 429 9.68 41.99 -7.33
CA GLY A 429 9.85 43.42 -7.15
C GLY A 429 8.73 44.18 -7.86
N VAL A 430 7.88 44.88 -7.09
CA VAL A 430 6.88 45.78 -7.67
C VAL A 430 7.65 46.84 -8.45
N TRP A 431 7.44 46.87 -9.78
CA TRP A 431 7.96 47.94 -10.63
C TRP A 431 7.49 49.27 -10.05
N LYS A 432 8.40 50.00 -9.40
CA LYS A 432 8.10 51.33 -8.88
C LYS A 432 7.83 52.23 -10.08
N VAL A 433 6.55 52.53 -10.32
CA VAL A 433 6.16 53.64 -11.18
C VAL A 433 6.68 54.89 -10.49
N CYS A 434 7.80 55.43 -10.96
CA CYS A 434 8.32 56.69 -10.45
C CYS A 434 7.26 57.78 -10.67
N PRO A 435 6.95 58.62 -9.66
CA PRO A 435 6.08 59.76 -9.85
C PRO A 435 6.71 60.67 -10.91
N ILE A 436 5.99 60.91 -12.00
CA ILE A 436 6.43 61.75 -13.11
C ILE A 436 6.56 63.18 -12.59
N GLN A 437 7.79 63.61 -12.30
CA GLN A 437 8.03 64.91 -11.64
C GLN A 437 8.04 66.11 -12.61
N ARG A 438 7.66 65.90 -13.88
CA ARG A 438 7.44 66.96 -14.89
C ARG A 438 6.31 66.59 -15.87
N PRO A 439 5.26 67.42 -16.04
CA PRO A 439 4.23 67.16 -17.04
C PRO A 439 4.83 67.38 -18.44
N GLY A 440 4.84 66.34 -19.28
CA GLY A 440 5.16 66.49 -20.72
C GLY A 440 6.10 65.46 -21.36
N LEU A 441 6.73 64.55 -20.59
CA LEU A 441 7.51 63.44 -21.19
C LEU A 441 6.81 62.09 -20.99
N LEU A 442 6.71 61.33 -22.08
CA LEU A 442 6.34 59.91 -22.08
C LEU A 442 7.31 59.11 -21.20
N ALA A 443 6.80 58.07 -20.56
CA ALA A 443 7.51 57.32 -19.53
C ALA A 443 8.87 56.78 -20.01
N ALA A 444 9.94 57.29 -19.41
CA ALA A 444 11.30 56.79 -19.61
C ALA A 444 11.57 55.62 -18.66
N PHE A 445 12.05 54.50 -19.19
CA PHE A 445 12.55 53.37 -18.39
C PHE A 445 13.85 53.75 -17.67
N CYS A 446 13.98 53.38 -16.40
CA CYS A 446 15.25 53.53 -15.68
C CYS A 446 16.27 52.47 -16.15
N PRO A 447 17.54 52.85 -16.42
CA PRO A 447 18.59 51.88 -16.71
C PRO A 447 18.97 51.15 -15.41
N GLY A 448 18.77 49.83 -15.36
CA GLY A 448 19.14 48.99 -14.21
C GLY A 448 18.31 47.73 -14.02
N THR A 449 17.11 47.65 -14.61
CA THR A 449 16.25 46.46 -14.54
C THR A 449 16.53 45.51 -15.71
N ILE A 450 16.92 44.27 -15.39
CA ILE A 450 17.05 43.18 -16.36
C ILE A 450 15.66 42.90 -16.97
N ALA A 451 15.55 42.98 -18.29
CA ALA A 451 14.31 42.65 -18.99
C ALA A 451 14.02 41.14 -18.88
N PRO A 452 12.76 40.72 -18.66
CA PRO A 452 12.41 39.31 -18.73
C PRO A 452 12.66 38.81 -20.16
N LYS A 453 13.37 37.69 -20.30
CA LYS A 453 13.42 36.97 -21.58
C LYS A 453 12.00 36.50 -21.90
N SER A 454 11.51 36.84 -23.09
CA SER A 454 10.31 36.23 -23.66
C SER A 454 10.50 34.71 -23.79
N GLN A 455 9.38 33.99 -23.70
CA GLN A 455 9.30 32.52 -23.72
C GLN A 455 9.94 31.90 -24.96
#